data_AF-A0A916VGZ3-F1
#
_entry.id   AF-A0A916VGZ3-F1
#
_cell.length_a   1.000
_cell.length_b   1.000
_cell.length_c   1.000
_cell.angle_alpha   90.00
_cell.angle_beta   90.00
_cell.angle_gamma   90.00
#
_symmetry.space_group_name_H-M   'P 1'
#
loop_
_entity.id
_entity.type
_entity.pdbx_description
1 polymer ?
#
loop_
_entity_poly.entity_id
_entity_poly.type
_entity_poly.pdbx_seq_one_letter_code
_entity_poly.pdbx_strand_id
1 'polypeptide(L)'
;MEKLLLIAVLAAACFGLYGVQLDEEAAVRVLFELKHAVNRAAHAAAQQVDLEQLADGRIVFDEPAAVQAAAWYLQHNLYLDEQLMAGEGASIKGGVDILVLEFIDDASTFPYEYTNEVYDYAVTLYRPGVILIIEAEYQRMFSGLGPIIWQVKGAAEIVR
;
A
#
# COMPACT_ATOMS: atom_id res chain seq x y z
N MET A 1 -46.23 -19.10 18.65
CA MET A 1 -44.99 -18.49 19.18
C MET A 1 -43.74 -19.04 18.52
N GLU A 2 -43.60 -20.36 18.35
CA GLU A 2 -42.40 -20.98 17.75
C GLU A 2 -42.05 -20.47 16.34
N LYS A 3 -43.05 -20.27 15.47
CA LYS A 3 -42.84 -19.72 14.12
C LYS A 3 -42.25 -18.30 14.14
N LEU A 4 -42.71 -17.46 15.06
CA LEU A 4 -42.20 -16.09 15.22
C LEU A 4 -40.76 -16.10 15.73
N LEU A 5 -40.45 -17.00 16.66
CA LEU A 5 -39.10 -17.16 17.20
C LEU A 5 -38.14 -17.68 16.11
N LEU A 6 -38.58 -18.66 15.31
CA LEU A 6 -37.81 -19.16 14.17
C LEU A 6 -37.54 -18.07 13.13
N ILE A 7 -38.54 -17.26 12.79
CA ILE A 7 -38.38 -16.11 11.88
C ILE A 7 -37.41 -15.10 12.46
N ALA A 8 -37.49 -14.79 13.75
CA ALA A 8 -36.58 -13.85 14.40
C ALA A 8 -35.12 -14.35 14.38
N VAL A 9 -34.89 -15.63 14.66
CA VAL A 9 -33.55 -16.25 14.60
C VAL A 9 -33.02 -16.25 13.17
N LEU A 10 -33.84 -16.63 12.19
CA LEU A 10 -33.45 -16.62 10.79
C LEU A 10 -33.10 -15.20 10.32
N ALA A 11 -33.92 -14.22 10.66
CA ALA A 11 -33.67 -12.82 10.34
C ALA A 11 -32.35 -12.34 10.96
N ALA A 12 -32.11 -12.62 12.24
CA ALA A 12 -30.85 -12.29 12.90
C ALA A 12 -29.64 -12.94 12.21
N ALA A 13 -29.75 -14.21 11.80
CA ALA A 13 -28.69 -14.89 11.06
C ALA A 13 -28.45 -14.24 9.68
N CYS A 14 -29.52 -13.91 8.94
CA CYS A 14 -29.40 -13.24 7.64
C CYS A 14 -28.76 -11.85 7.77
N PHE A 15 -29.16 -11.05 8.76
CA PHE A 15 -28.54 -9.75 9.02
C PHE A 15 -27.08 -9.88 9.45
N GLY A 16 -26.74 -10.91 10.23
CA GLY A 16 -25.36 -11.22 10.60
C GLY A 16 -24.48 -11.51 9.38
N LEU A 17 -24.96 -12.37 8.48
CA LEU A 17 -24.26 -12.68 7.22
C LEU A 17 -24.11 -11.43 6.33
N TYR A 18 -25.15 -10.61 6.23
CA TYR A 18 -25.08 -9.36 5.48
C TYR A 18 -24.06 -8.38 6.07
N GLY A 19 -23.97 -8.30 7.40
CA GLY A 19 -22.94 -7.51 8.07
C GLY A 19 -21.52 -7.97 7.73
N VAL A 20 -21.28 -9.28 7.69
CA VAL A 20 -19.96 -9.83 7.28
C VAL A 20 -19.65 -9.49 5.83
N GLN A 21 -20.64 -9.56 4.94
CA GLN A 21 -20.47 -9.20 3.53
C GLN A 21 -20.10 -7.71 3.34
N LEU A 22 -20.77 -6.81 4.08
CA LEU A 22 -20.43 -5.39 4.05
C LEU A 22 -19.01 -5.09 4.57
N ASP A 23 -18.56 -5.81 5.59
CA ASP A 23 -17.19 -5.70 6.12
C ASP A 23 -16.15 -6.13 5.07
N GLU A 24 -16.41 -7.21 4.34
CA GLU A 24 -15.54 -7.67 3.26
C GLU A 24 -15.46 -6.66 2.10
N GLU A 25 -16.60 -6.10 1.68
CA GLU A 25 -16.63 -5.05 0.66
C GLU A 25 -15.85 -3.81 1.08
N ALA A 26 -15.99 -3.39 2.35
CA ALA A 26 -15.22 -2.29 2.91
C ALA A 26 -13.72 -2.61 2.93
N ALA A 27 -13.32 -3.80 3.37
CA ALA A 27 -11.93 -4.24 3.40
C ALA A 27 -11.29 -4.22 2.00
N VAL A 28 -11.99 -4.74 0.98
CA VAL A 28 -11.52 -4.73 -0.41
C VAL A 28 -11.33 -3.31 -0.92
N ARG A 29 -12.25 -2.40 -0.59
CA ARG A 29 -12.12 -0.98 -0.97
C ARG A 29 -10.87 -0.35 -0.36
N VAL A 30 -10.62 -0.58 0.93
CA VAL A 30 -9.41 -0.07 1.60
C VAL A 30 -8.14 -0.65 0.99
N LEU A 31 -8.13 -1.95 0.66
CA LEU A 31 -7.00 -2.57 -0.03
C LEU A 31 -6.70 -1.91 -1.38
N PHE A 32 -7.72 -1.56 -2.16
CA PHE A 32 -7.52 -0.80 -3.39
C PHE A 32 -6.96 0.59 -3.10
N GLU A 33 -7.48 1.32 -2.12
CA GLU A 33 -6.96 2.64 -1.75
C GLU A 33 -5.47 2.57 -1.36
N LEU A 34 -5.09 1.58 -0.55
CA LEU A 34 -3.69 1.29 -0.20
C LEU A 34 -2.85 1.00 -1.45
N LYS A 35 -3.32 0.12 -2.34
CA LYS A 35 -2.59 -0.22 -3.58
C LYS A 35 -2.34 1.00 -4.46
N HIS A 36 -3.32 1.89 -4.58
CA HIS A 36 -3.18 3.12 -5.35
C HIS A 36 -2.22 4.11 -4.67
N ALA A 37 -2.29 4.25 -3.34
CA ALA A 37 -1.38 5.10 -2.58
C ALA A 37 0.08 4.63 -2.73
N VAL A 38 0.34 3.33 -2.59
CA VAL A 38 1.67 2.72 -2.77
C VAL A 38 2.19 2.94 -4.18
N ASN A 39 1.38 2.70 -5.20
CA ASN A 39 1.79 2.93 -6.58
C ASN A 39 2.13 4.41 -6.84
N ARG A 40 1.35 5.36 -6.29
CA ARG A 40 1.63 6.79 -6.43
C ARG A 40 2.90 7.20 -5.67
N ALA A 41 3.10 6.66 -4.47
CA ALA A 41 4.30 6.93 -3.68
C ALA A 41 5.56 6.38 -4.35
N ALA A 42 5.53 5.15 -4.86
CA ALA A 42 6.62 4.58 -5.65
C ALA A 42 6.91 5.42 -6.89
N HIS A 43 5.87 5.88 -7.59
CA HIS A 43 6.03 6.76 -8.75
C HIS A 43 6.65 8.11 -8.39
N ALA A 44 6.19 8.74 -7.31
CA ALA A 44 6.75 10.00 -6.84
C ALA A 44 8.22 9.88 -6.44
N ALA A 45 8.59 8.78 -5.79
CA ALA A 45 9.99 8.46 -5.47
C ALA A 45 10.83 8.26 -6.74
N ALA A 46 10.29 7.54 -7.73
CA ALA A 46 10.96 7.32 -9.01
C ALA A 46 11.13 8.60 -9.86
N GLN A 47 10.51 9.72 -9.46
CA GLN A 47 10.71 11.03 -10.09
C GLN A 47 11.82 11.85 -9.43
N GLN A 48 12.30 11.44 -8.26
CA GLN A 48 13.35 12.19 -7.54
C GLN A 48 14.73 11.73 -8.01
N VAL A 49 15.16 12.27 -9.14
CA VAL A 49 16.49 12.01 -9.71
C VAL A 49 17.46 13.15 -9.40
N ASP A 50 18.72 12.80 -9.21
CA ASP A 50 19.81 13.76 -9.10
C ASP A 50 20.00 14.48 -10.45
N LEU A 51 19.73 15.78 -10.46
CA LEU A 51 19.78 16.61 -11.67
C LEU A 51 21.20 16.80 -12.22
N GLU A 52 22.21 16.79 -11.36
CA GLU A 52 23.61 16.89 -11.79
C GLU A 52 24.02 15.61 -12.51
N GLN A 53 23.68 14.46 -11.94
CA GLN A 53 23.94 13.15 -12.54
C GLN A 53 23.14 12.95 -13.83
N LEU A 54 21.90 13.43 -13.87
CA LEU A 54 21.06 13.39 -15.06
C LEU A 54 21.65 14.23 -16.21
N ALA A 55 22.26 15.38 -15.90
CA ALA A 55 22.95 16.21 -16.89
C ALA A 55 24.17 15.50 -17.50
N ASP A 56 24.82 14.63 -16.73
CA ASP A 56 25.89 13.73 -17.18
C ASP A 56 25.37 12.47 -17.90
N GLY A 57 24.05 12.33 -18.05
CA GLY A 57 23.41 11.20 -18.72
C GLY A 57 23.29 9.93 -17.86
N ARG A 58 23.39 10.05 -16.53
CA ARG A 58 23.22 8.95 -15.57
C ARG A 58 21.93 9.14 -14.77
N ILE A 59 21.09 8.13 -14.72
CA ILE A 59 19.88 8.12 -13.89
C ILE A 59 20.24 7.57 -12.51
N VAL A 60 20.46 8.49 -11.57
CA VAL A 60 20.70 8.20 -10.16
C VAL A 60 19.61 8.88 -9.35
N PHE A 61 19.04 8.17 -8.38
CA PHE A 61 18.00 8.72 -7.51
C PHE A 61 18.62 9.58 -6.40
N ASP A 62 18.01 10.71 -6.10
CA ASP A 62 18.25 11.45 -4.86
C ASP A 62 17.47 10.74 -3.76
N GLU A 63 18.10 9.77 -3.08
CA GLU A 63 17.41 8.94 -2.09
C GLU A 63 16.75 9.75 -0.97
N PRO A 64 17.39 10.76 -0.34
CA PRO A 64 16.73 11.62 0.64
C PRO A 64 15.47 12.32 0.11
N ALA A 65 15.50 12.84 -1.12
CA ALA A 65 14.32 13.45 -1.73
C ALA A 65 13.26 12.39 -2.07
N ALA A 66 13.67 11.23 -2.58
CA ALA A 66 12.79 10.13 -2.97
C ALA A 66 12.04 9.54 -1.77
N VAL A 67 12.72 9.34 -0.64
CA VAL A 67 12.13 8.89 0.63
C VAL A 67 11.09 9.89 1.12
N GLN A 68 11.43 11.19 1.12
CA GLN A 68 10.48 12.24 1.52
C GLN A 68 9.28 12.31 0.59
N ALA A 69 9.48 12.18 -0.72
CA ALA A 69 8.40 12.15 -1.70
C ALA A 69 7.49 10.93 -1.49
N ALA A 70 8.04 9.73 -1.32
CA ALA A 70 7.25 8.54 -1.01
C ALA A 70 6.40 8.72 0.24
N ALA A 71 7.01 9.17 1.34
CA ALA A 71 6.32 9.40 2.61
C ALA A 71 5.21 10.45 2.47
N TRP A 72 5.49 11.58 1.82
CA TRP A 72 4.50 12.64 1.58
C TRP A 72 3.30 12.12 0.80
N TYR A 73 3.53 11.33 -0.26
CA TYR A 73 2.44 10.74 -1.03
C TYR A 73 1.66 9.71 -0.21
N LEU A 74 2.29 8.87 0.61
CA LEU A 74 1.57 7.96 1.50
C LEU A 74 0.69 8.74 2.48
N GLN A 75 1.23 9.77 3.13
CA GLN A 75 0.50 10.62 4.08
C GLN A 75 -0.73 11.26 3.45
N HIS A 76 -0.58 11.90 2.29
CA HIS A 76 -1.67 12.64 1.67
C HIS A 76 -2.73 11.72 1.03
N ASN A 77 -2.34 10.53 0.57
CA ASN A 77 -3.28 9.61 -0.05
C ASN A 77 -4.03 8.73 0.95
N LEU A 78 -3.48 8.51 2.14
CA LEU A 78 -4.06 7.66 3.18
C LEU A 78 -4.50 8.43 4.42
N TYR A 79 -4.38 9.76 4.39
CA TYR A 79 -4.67 10.66 5.52
C TYR A 79 -3.88 10.29 6.78
N LEU A 80 -2.57 10.08 6.62
CA LEU A 80 -1.65 9.77 7.72
C LEU A 80 -1.00 11.05 8.26
N ASP A 81 -0.58 10.99 9.52
CA ASP A 81 0.27 12.01 10.13
C ASP A 81 1.76 11.85 9.73
N GLU A 82 2.61 12.71 10.30
CA GLU A 82 4.05 12.70 10.06
C GLU A 82 4.74 11.40 10.51
N GLN A 83 4.12 10.65 11.41
CA GLN A 83 4.61 9.35 11.91
C GLN A 83 4.01 8.17 11.12
N LEU A 84 3.33 8.44 10.00
CA LEU A 84 2.61 7.45 9.19
C LEU A 84 1.48 6.74 9.97
N MET A 85 0.95 7.39 11.00
CA MET A 85 -0.21 6.90 11.74
C MET A 85 -1.49 7.46 11.13
N ALA A 86 -2.54 6.63 11.11
CA ALA A 86 -3.86 6.99 10.62
C ALA A 86 -4.41 8.22 11.37
N GLY A 87 -4.61 9.31 10.63
CA GLY A 87 -5.24 10.53 11.13
C GLY A 87 -6.77 10.47 11.07
N GLU A 88 -7.39 11.61 11.35
CA GLU A 88 -8.85 11.74 11.25
C GLU A 88 -9.29 11.63 9.78
N GLY A 89 -10.16 10.66 9.48
CA GLY A 89 -10.66 10.40 8.13
C GLY A 89 -9.89 9.35 7.33
N ALA A 90 -8.83 8.76 7.89
CA ALA A 90 -8.13 7.62 7.29
C ALA A 90 -9.04 6.38 7.20
N SER A 91 -8.95 5.65 6.09
CA SER A 91 -9.69 4.39 5.87
C SER A 91 -9.11 3.19 6.65
N ILE A 92 -7.87 3.32 7.14
CA ILE A 92 -7.18 2.32 7.96
C ILE A 92 -7.16 2.75 9.43
N LYS A 93 -6.89 1.80 10.34
CA LYS A 93 -6.66 2.08 11.75
C LYS A 93 -5.29 1.56 12.14
N GLY A 94 -4.45 2.43 12.70
CA GLY A 94 -3.06 2.10 13.06
C GLY A 94 -2.06 2.83 12.19
N GLY A 95 -0.84 2.30 12.10
CA GLY A 95 0.24 2.85 11.29
C GLY A 95 0.34 2.18 9.92
N VAL A 96 1.08 2.85 9.03
CA VAL A 96 1.65 2.24 7.84
C VAL A 96 3.15 2.14 8.04
N ASP A 97 3.68 0.92 7.98
CA ASP A 97 5.11 0.68 8.06
C ASP A 97 5.69 0.49 6.67
N ILE A 98 6.75 1.24 6.35
CA ILE A 98 7.51 1.03 5.12
C ILE A 98 8.48 -0.13 5.37
N LEU A 99 8.17 -1.29 4.81
CA LEU A 99 8.96 -2.51 4.95
C LEU A 99 10.15 -2.54 3.99
N VAL A 100 9.92 -2.07 2.76
CA VAL A 100 10.94 -2.01 1.70
C VAL A 100 10.77 -0.70 0.96
N LEU A 101 11.89 0.02 0.81
CA LEU A 101 12.01 1.12 -0.13
C LEU A 101 13.39 1.01 -0.78
N GLU A 102 13.42 0.51 -2.01
CA GLU A 102 14.65 0.22 -2.74
C GLU A 102 14.70 0.99 -4.06
N PHE A 103 15.88 1.50 -4.37
CA PHE A 103 16.17 2.30 -5.55
C PHE A 103 17.08 1.48 -6.47
N ILE A 104 16.61 1.19 -7.69
CA ILE A 104 17.36 0.47 -8.72
C ILE A 104 17.76 1.46 -9.79
N ASP A 105 19.01 1.92 -9.74
CA ASP A 105 19.57 2.96 -10.59
C ASP A 105 20.20 2.41 -11.89
N ASP A 106 20.83 3.30 -12.67
CA ASP A 106 21.58 2.96 -13.89
C ASP A 106 22.84 2.10 -13.66
N ALA A 107 23.25 1.83 -12.41
CA ALA A 107 24.33 0.88 -12.15
C ALA A 107 23.90 -0.56 -12.42
N SER A 108 22.58 -0.81 -12.43
CA SER A 108 22.00 -2.11 -12.76
C SER A 108 21.86 -2.31 -14.27
N THR A 109 21.95 -3.56 -14.71
CA THR A 109 21.69 -3.92 -16.13
C THR A 109 20.22 -4.22 -16.32
N PHE A 110 19.58 -3.52 -17.26
CA PHE A 110 18.16 -3.72 -17.59
C PHE A 110 17.97 -4.59 -18.84
N PRO A 111 16.97 -5.48 -18.87
CA PRO A 111 15.96 -5.71 -17.85
C PRO A 111 16.53 -6.34 -16.56
N TYR A 112 16.14 -5.80 -15.42
CA TYR A 112 16.56 -6.20 -14.09
C TYR A 112 15.42 -6.93 -13.39
N GLU A 113 15.66 -8.16 -12.93
CA GLU A 113 14.68 -8.93 -12.17
C GLU A 113 14.90 -8.68 -10.68
N TYR A 114 14.00 -7.92 -10.07
CA TYR A 114 13.96 -7.75 -8.63
C TYR A 114 13.19 -8.91 -8.00
N THR A 115 13.76 -9.51 -6.96
CA THR A 115 13.10 -10.53 -6.14
C THR A 115 13.30 -10.25 -4.66
N ASN A 116 12.25 -10.44 -3.87
CA ASN A 116 12.27 -10.35 -2.43
C ASN A 116 11.53 -11.56 -1.85
N GLU A 117 12.30 -12.53 -1.35
CA GLU A 117 11.77 -13.78 -0.81
C GLU A 117 10.97 -13.57 0.49
N VAL A 118 11.35 -12.58 1.31
CA VAL A 118 10.69 -12.29 2.60
C VAL A 118 9.23 -11.92 2.38
N TYR A 119 8.96 -11.15 1.32
CA TYR A 119 7.63 -10.66 1.01
C TYR A 119 6.99 -11.35 -0.20
N ASP A 120 7.58 -12.40 -0.76
CA ASP A 120 7.10 -13.08 -1.98
C ASP A 120 6.76 -12.06 -3.09
N TYR A 121 7.75 -11.26 -3.48
CA TYR A 121 7.59 -10.24 -4.51
C TYR A 121 8.66 -10.38 -5.58
N ALA A 122 8.22 -10.43 -6.84
CA ALA A 122 9.09 -10.42 -7.99
C ALA A 122 8.55 -9.43 -9.04
N VAL A 123 9.43 -8.62 -9.61
CA VAL A 123 9.08 -7.71 -10.70
C VAL A 123 10.28 -7.50 -11.62
N THR A 124 10.02 -7.49 -12.92
CA THR A 124 11.03 -7.13 -13.92
C THR A 124 10.94 -5.64 -14.19
N LEU A 125 12.03 -4.92 -13.94
CA LEU A 125 12.22 -3.53 -14.31
C LEU A 125 12.95 -3.49 -15.66
N TYR A 126 12.46 -2.68 -16.60
CA TYR A 126 13.09 -2.42 -17.89
C TYR A 126 13.94 -1.15 -17.88
N ARG A 127 13.79 -0.34 -16.83
CA ARG A 127 14.46 0.95 -16.61
C ARG A 127 14.69 1.17 -15.12
N PRO A 128 15.53 2.15 -14.74
CA PRO A 128 15.66 2.57 -13.36
C PRO A 128 14.31 2.82 -12.71
N GLY A 129 14.16 2.33 -11.48
CA GLY A 129 12.89 2.30 -10.80
C GLY A 129 13.00 2.14 -9.30
N VAL A 130 11.86 2.28 -8.65
CA VAL A 130 11.73 2.22 -7.20
C VAL A 130 10.76 1.11 -6.84
N ILE A 131 11.15 0.31 -5.85
CA ILE A 131 10.32 -0.70 -5.22
C ILE A 131 9.86 -0.18 -3.86
N LEU A 132 8.56 -0.29 -3.58
CA LEU A 132 7.96 0.08 -2.30
C LEU A 132 7.06 -1.06 -1.81
N ILE A 133 7.30 -1.53 -0.59
CA ILE A 133 6.42 -2.47 0.11
C ILE A 133 6.07 -1.86 1.45
N ILE A 134 4.77 -1.79 1.74
CA ILE A 134 4.27 -1.32 3.02
C ILE A 134 3.48 -2.43 3.74
N GLU A 135 3.40 -2.32 5.05
CA GLU A 135 2.44 -3.04 5.87
C GLU A 135 1.35 -2.08 6.35
N ALA A 136 0.09 -2.54 6.33
CA ALA A 136 -1.03 -1.78 6.87
C ALA A 136 -2.02 -2.72 7.57
N GLU A 137 -2.62 -2.22 8.66
CA GLU A 137 -3.63 -2.93 9.43
C GLU A 137 -5.04 -2.42 9.11
N TYR A 138 -5.97 -3.36 8.88
CA TYR A 138 -7.39 -3.09 8.74
C TYR A 138 -8.17 -3.74 9.89
N GLN A 139 -8.80 -2.90 10.70
CA GLN A 139 -9.69 -3.37 11.76
C GLN A 139 -11.08 -3.64 11.21
N ARG A 140 -11.46 -4.93 11.23
CA ARG A 140 -12.80 -5.39 10.87
C ARG A 140 -13.87 -4.80 11.78
N MET A 141 -15.07 -4.64 11.25
CA MET A 141 -16.26 -4.24 12.00
C MET A 141 -16.58 -5.23 13.14
N PHE A 142 -16.31 -6.51 12.91
CA PHE A 142 -16.44 -7.58 13.90
C PHE A 142 -15.07 -7.89 14.53
N SER A 143 -14.77 -7.26 15.67
CA SER A 143 -13.50 -7.41 16.39
C SER A 143 -13.15 -8.86 16.78
N GLY A 144 -14.15 -9.75 16.87
CA GLY A 144 -13.94 -11.17 17.14
C GLY A 144 -13.21 -11.95 16.04
N LEU A 145 -13.10 -11.41 14.82
CA LEU A 145 -12.38 -12.01 13.69
C LEU A 145 -10.91 -11.57 13.60
N GLY A 146 -10.48 -10.64 14.46
CA GLY A 146 -9.15 -10.04 14.41
C GLY A 146 -8.96 -9.06 13.24
N PRO A 147 -7.85 -8.30 13.25
CA PRO A 147 -7.51 -7.42 12.15
C PRO A 147 -6.99 -8.19 10.94
N ILE A 148 -7.04 -7.55 9.78
CA ILE A 148 -6.37 -8.02 8.57
C ILE A 148 -5.08 -7.23 8.42
N ILE A 149 -3.95 -7.91 8.30
CA ILE A 149 -2.66 -7.28 8.00
C ILE A 149 -2.37 -7.51 6.52
N TRP A 150 -2.11 -6.43 5.80
CA TRP A 150 -1.78 -6.47 4.38
C TRP A 150 -0.38 -5.97 4.12
N GLN A 151 0.36 -6.73 3.30
CA GLN A 151 1.62 -6.29 2.72
C GLN A 151 1.35 -5.84 1.28
N VAL A 152 1.33 -4.52 1.09
CA VAL A 152 0.96 -3.90 -0.19
C VAL A 152 2.23 -3.51 -0.94
N LYS A 153 2.41 -4.12 -2.11
CA LYS A 153 3.63 -4.03 -2.93
C LYS A 153 3.40 -3.10 -4.11
N GLY A 154 4.38 -2.30 -4.48
CA GLY A 154 4.37 -1.46 -5.67
C GLY A 154 5.77 -1.26 -6.24
N ALA A 155 5.81 -1.02 -7.54
CA ALA A 155 7.01 -0.69 -8.27
C ALA A 155 6.67 0.42 -9.26
N ALA A 156 7.61 1.33 -9.49
CA ALA A 156 7.50 2.34 -10.52
C ALA A 156 8.83 2.53 -11.23
N GLU A 157 8.76 2.67 -12.54
CA GLU A 157 9.91 3.05 -13.37
C GLU A 157 9.88 4.55 -13.62
N ILE A 158 11.04 5.11 -13.94
CA ILE A 158 11.12 6.47 -14.45
C ILE A 158 10.36 6.58 -15.79
N VAL A 159 9.46 7.55 -15.86
CA VAL A 159 8.70 7.87 -17.08
C VAL A 159 9.38 9.06 -17.74
N ARG A 160 9.76 8.89 -19.01
CA ARG A 160 10.36 9.93 -19.84
C ARG A 160 9.30 10.81 -20.48
#